data_AF-A0A7S3JAP8-F1
#
_entry.id   AF-A0A7S3JAP8-F1
#
_cell.length_a   1.000
_cell.length_b   1.000
_cell.length_c   1.000
_cell.angle_alpha   90.00
_cell.angle_beta   90.00
_cell.angle_gamma   90.00
#
_symmetry.space_group_name_H-M   'P 1'
#
loop_
_entity.id
_entity.type
_entity.pdbx_description
1 polymer ?
#
loop_
_entity_poly.entity_id
_entity_poly.type
_entity_poly.pdbx_seq_one_letter_code
_entity_poly.pdbx_strand_id
1 'polypeptide(L)'
;MKWKANIIVNAKKVPGFLGFTGFKIGAFDSDMLMPINEYAKIYRMTRYDKEDFDEYNPQNHTYNIPKLRLFVSFTSGITDKQRQIVKNQISSIVSSSGSRLEDTVLVIDTVEETEKVRKSMIMLAYLNCIISMISLTLAFFLLIISIAGNIRDSTYEIAVLRAIGMKGTEIVNVYVLEALSNNIASILLGLTVGVSVSATLSAQYFSLMEIPFKLLLPYSLILVMITISMLLLLIGTYSSTSAIGR
;
A
#
# COMPACT_ATOMS: atom_id res chain seq x y z
N MET A 1 42.57 -2.77 20.48
CA MET A 1 42.46 -1.65 19.52
C MET A 1 41.01 -1.54 19.06
N LYS A 2 40.36 -0.39 19.30
CA LYS A 2 38.97 -0.12 18.86
C LYS A 2 38.99 0.34 17.40
N TRP A 3 38.51 -0.50 16.49
CA TRP A 3 38.42 -0.15 15.07
C TRP A 3 37.18 0.71 14.82
N LYS A 4 37.38 2.01 14.59
CA LYS A 4 36.36 2.91 14.05
C LYS A 4 36.42 2.82 12.53
N ALA A 5 35.47 2.11 11.92
CA ALA A 5 35.23 2.21 10.49
C ALA A 5 34.49 3.54 10.24
N ASN A 6 35.07 4.43 9.44
CA ASN A 6 34.43 5.67 9.04
C ASN A 6 33.62 5.37 7.77
N ILE A 7 32.31 5.19 7.92
CA ILE A 7 31.40 4.91 6.79
C ILE A 7 31.20 6.22 6.04
N ILE A 8 32.03 6.45 5.03
CA ILE A 8 31.92 7.62 4.15
C ILE A 8 30.90 7.25 3.08
N VAL A 9 29.65 7.66 3.34
CA VAL A 9 28.49 7.63 2.45
C VAL A 9 27.82 6.26 2.32
N ASN A 10 26.73 6.06 3.08
CA ASN A 10 25.67 5.14 2.68
C ASN A 10 25.02 5.73 1.43
N ALA A 11 25.17 5.08 0.27
CA ALA A 11 24.41 5.44 -0.92
C ALA A 11 22.91 5.43 -0.56
N LYS A 12 22.23 6.55 -0.80
CA LYS A 12 20.79 6.66 -0.53
C LYS A 12 20.06 5.88 -1.64
N LYS A 13 19.30 4.86 -1.25
CA LYS A 13 18.53 3.99 -2.18
C LYS A 13 17.75 4.83 -3.19
N VAL A 14 17.87 4.48 -4.47
CA VAL A 14 17.01 5.01 -5.54
C VAL A 14 15.79 4.07 -5.66
N PRO A 15 14.55 4.60 -5.61
CA PRO A 15 13.35 3.78 -5.76
C PRO A 15 13.39 3.00 -7.09
N GLY A 16 13.15 1.68 -7.04
CA GLY A 16 13.10 0.82 -8.24
C GLY A 16 14.38 0.04 -8.57
N PHE A 17 15.48 0.22 -7.83
CA PHE A 17 16.68 -0.62 -7.99
C PHE A 17 16.61 -1.86 -7.08
N LEU A 18 16.53 -3.05 -7.67
CA LEU A 18 16.57 -4.33 -6.94
C LEU A 18 18.00 -4.60 -6.45
N GLY A 19 18.24 -4.51 -5.14
CA GLY A 19 19.52 -4.86 -4.52
C GLY A 19 19.84 -4.08 -3.24
N PHE A 20 19.41 -2.82 -3.11
CA PHE A 20 19.64 -2.01 -1.91
C PHE A 20 18.39 -1.98 -1.03
N THR A 21 18.50 -2.33 0.26
CA THR A 21 17.43 -2.18 1.26
C THR A 21 17.98 -1.49 2.50
N GLY A 22 17.19 -0.58 3.08
CA GLY A 22 17.47 0.06 4.37
C GLY A 22 16.99 -0.76 5.56
N PHE A 23 16.17 -1.80 5.36
CA PHE A 23 15.69 -2.68 6.42
C PHE A 23 16.69 -3.77 6.81
N LYS A 24 17.03 -3.81 8.10
CA LYS A 24 17.83 -4.89 8.71
C LYS A 24 17.28 -6.31 8.48
N ILE A 25 15.96 -6.46 8.29
CA ILE A 25 15.30 -7.76 8.12
C ILE A 25 15.48 -8.28 6.67
N GLY A 26 15.57 -7.40 5.68
CA GLY A 26 15.88 -7.75 4.28
C GLY A 26 17.35 -7.60 3.91
N ALA A 27 18.18 -7.04 4.81
CA ALA A 27 19.59 -6.72 4.56
C ALA A 27 20.52 -7.94 4.46
N PHE A 28 20.02 -9.14 4.79
CA PHE A 28 20.82 -10.37 4.67
C PHE A 28 21.14 -10.75 3.22
N ASP A 29 20.33 -10.29 2.26
CA ASP A 29 20.46 -10.61 0.83
C ASP A 29 20.54 -9.33 -0.04
N SER A 30 20.94 -8.21 0.57
CA SER A 30 21.03 -6.92 -0.11
C SER A 30 22.46 -6.60 -0.52
N ASP A 31 22.65 -6.30 -1.80
CA ASP A 31 23.90 -5.81 -2.34
C ASP A 31 24.29 -4.48 -1.68
N MET A 32 25.55 -4.34 -1.27
CA MET A 32 26.10 -3.09 -0.74
C MET A 32 27.18 -2.56 -1.69
N LEU A 33 27.06 -1.29 -2.10
CA LEU A 33 28.11 -0.63 -2.88
C LEU A 33 29.25 -0.30 -1.94
N MET A 34 30.39 -0.93 -2.16
CA MET A 34 31.61 -0.69 -1.42
C MET A 34 32.72 -0.29 -2.39
N PRO A 35 33.54 0.73 -2.07
CA PRO A 35 34.76 1.00 -2.82
C PRO A 35 35.64 -0.25 -2.89
N ILE A 36 36.16 -0.57 -4.08
CA ILE A 36 36.90 -1.81 -4.32
C ILE A 36 38.09 -2.00 -3.35
N ASN A 37 38.71 -0.89 -2.93
CA ASN A 37 39.81 -0.89 -1.96
C ASN A 37 39.37 -1.34 -0.55
N GLU A 38 38.17 -0.95 -0.12
CA GLU A 38 37.61 -1.37 1.17
C GLU A 38 37.10 -2.82 1.09
N TYR A 39 36.53 -3.23 -0.04
CA TYR A 39 36.13 -4.62 -0.28
C TYR A 39 37.34 -5.56 -0.19
N ALA A 40 38.43 -5.22 -0.88
CA ALA A 40 39.68 -5.97 -0.83
C ALA A 40 40.25 -6.05 0.60
N LYS A 41 40.08 -5.01 1.41
CA LYS A 41 40.54 -4.96 2.80
C LYS A 41 39.72 -5.89 3.71
N ILE A 42 38.40 -5.92 3.55
CA ILE A 42 37.52 -6.81 4.31
C ILE A 42 37.74 -8.27 3.90
N TYR A 43 37.85 -8.54 2.59
CA TYR A 43 38.13 -9.88 2.07
C TYR A 43 39.43 -10.46 2.65
N ARG A 44 40.50 -9.66 2.66
CA ARG A 44 41.80 -10.04 3.24
C ARG A 44 41.77 -10.21 4.76
N MET A 45 40.76 -9.67 5.46
CA MET A 45 40.59 -9.86 6.91
C MET A 45 39.79 -11.12 7.25
N THR A 46 38.85 -11.54 6.41
CA THR A 46 37.99 -12.71 6.67
C THR A 46 38.56 -14.02 6.13
N ARG A 47 39.35 -14.00 5.05
CA ARG A 47 40.02 -15.19 4.51
C ARG A 47 41.51 -15.15 4.86
N TYR A 48 42.00 -16.18 5.54
CA TYR A 48 43.38 -16.28 6.03
C TYR A 48 44.39 -16.70 4.94
N ASP A 49 43.92 -16.98 3.72
CA ASP A 49 44.79 -17.39 2.61
C ASP A 49 44.98 -16.25 1.62
N LYS A 50 46.22 -15.80 1.48
CA LYS A 50 46.61 -14.69 0.59
C LYS A 50 46.66 -15.12 -0.88
N GLU A 51 46.68 -16.43 -1.16
CA GLU A 51 46.88 -16.97 -2.51
C GLU A 51 45.60 -16.93 -3.36
N ASP A 52 44.41 -17.01 -2.75
CA ASP A 52 43.13 -17.10 -3.48
C ASP A 52 42.65 -15.80 -4.16
N PHE A 53 43.06 -14.61 -3.67
CA PHE A 53 42.55 -13.35 -4.25
C PHE A 53 43.20 -13.01 -5.59
N ASP A 54 44.48 -13.36 -5.75
CA ASP A 54 45.21 -13.21 -7.01
C ASP A 54 44.90 -14.38 -7.97
N GLU A 55 44.42 -15.53 -7.47
CA GLU A 55 43.87 -16.63 -8.27
C GLU A 55 42.43 -16.33 -8.75
N TYR A 56 41.64 -15.59 -7.97
CA TYR A 56 40.42 -14.91 -8.42
C TYR A 56 40.75 -13.62 -9.17
N ASN A 57 41.90 -13.55 -9.85
CA ASN A 57 42.09 -12.62 -10.94
C ASN A 57 41.21 -13.13 -12.09
N PRO A 58 40.14 -12.42 -12.49
CA PRO A 58 39.21 -12.89 -13.50
C PRO A 58 39.82 -12.71 -14.90
N GLN A 59 41.00 -13.32 -15.11
CA GLN A 59 41.56 -13.51 -16.44
C GLN A 59 40.51 -14.28 -17.24
N ASN A 60 40.06 -13.66 -18.33
CA ASN A 60 38.95 -14.07 -19.21
C ASN A 60 37.61 -13.35 -19.00
N HIS A 61 37.50 -12.39 -18.06
CA HIS A 61 36.32 -11.51 -17.98
C HIS A 61 36.59 -10.19 -18.71
N THR A 62 35.59 -9.67 -19.44
CA THR A 62 35.66 -8.31 -20.01
C THR A 62 35.94 -7.32 -18.88
N TYR A 63 37.04 -6.55 -19.00
CA TYR A 63 37.52 -5.59 -18.00
C TYR A 63 38.00 -6.15 -16.66
N ASN A 64 38.21 -7.47 -16.54
CA ASN A 64 38.72 -8.08 -15.32
C ASN A 64 37.81 -7.83 -14.09
N ILE A 65 36.50 -7.77 -14.31
CA ILE A 65 35.48 -7.52 -13.28
C ILE A 65 34.50 -8.70 -13.24
N PRO A 66 34.15 -9.23 -12.05
CA PRO A 66 33.09 -10.24 -11.91
C PRO A 66 31.74 -9.66 -12.35
N LYS A 67 31.02 -10.36 -13.23
CA LYS A 67 29.69 -9.95 -13.72
C LYS A 67 28.64 -10.58 -12.82
N LEU A 68 27.88 -9.76 -12.09
CA LEU A 68 26.89 -10.22 -11.10
C LEU A 68 25.54 -10.62 -11.73
N ARG A 69 25.13 -9.94 -12.81
CA ARG A 69 23.81 -10.15 -13.45
C ARG A 69 23.93 -10.03 -14.96
N LEU A 70 23.20 -10.89 -15.67
CA LEU A 70 23.04 -10.83 -17.12
C LEU A 70 21.59 -10.48 -17.45
N PHE A 71 21.38 -9.33 -18.07
CA PHE A 71 20.07 -8.95 -18.59
C PHE A 71 19.95 -9.43 -20.04
N VAL A 72 18.92 -10.22 -20.32
CA VAL A 72 18.60 -10.68 -21.68
C VAL A 72 17.26 -10.06 -22.06
N SER A 73 17.28 -9.13 -23.01
CA SER A 73 16.07 -8.53 -23.57
C SER A 73 15.60 -9.32 -24.79
N PHE A 74 14.31 -9.62 -24.85
CA PHE A 74 13.68 -10.27 -25.98
C PHE A 74 13.02 -9.23 -26.91
N THR A 75 13.03 -9.48 -28.21
CA THR A 75 12.27 -8.67 -29.19
C THR A 75 10.77 -8.77 -28.91
N SER A 76 10.03 -7.67 -29.14
CA SER A 76 8.57 -7.63 -28.99
C SER A 76 7.88 -8.63 -29.91
N GLY A 77 7.12 -9.58 -29.36
CA GLY A 77 6.37 -10.59 -30.12
C GLY A 77 6.72 -12.06 -29.83
N ILE A 78 7.66 -12.32 -28.91
CA ILE A 78 8.04 -13.70 -28.52
C ILE A 78 7.00 -14.31 -27.57
N THR A 79 6.52 -15.52 -27.91
CA THR A 79 5.51 -16.27 -27.14
C THR A 79 6.08 -16.79 -25.81
N ASP A 80 5.23 -16.94 -24.77
CA ASP A 80 5.62 -17.43 -23.45
C ASP A 80 6.40 -18.76 -23.51
N LYS A 81 6.00 -19.68 -24.39
CA LYS A 81 6.71 -20.95 -24.61
C LYS A 81 8.14 -20.75 -25.09
N GLN A 82 8.38 -19.80 -25.99
CA GLN A 82 9.72 -19.51 -26.51
C GLN A 82 10.61 -18.88 -25.43
N ARG A 83 10.05 -18.00 -24.59
CA ARG A 83 10.79 -17.44 -23.45
C ARG A 83 11.16 -18.51 -22.43
N GLN A 84 10.25 -19.44 -22.14
CA GLN A 84 10.52 -20.57 -21.25
C GLN A 84 11.57 -21.53 -21.82
N ILE A 85 11.57 -21.79 -23.14
CA ILE A 85 12.62 -22.59 -23.78
C ILE A 85 13.99 -21.93 -23.60
N VAL A 86 14.11 -20.63 -23.88
CA VAL A 86 15.38 -19.90 -23.72
C VAL A 86 15.79 -19.86 -22.24
N LYS A 87 14.85 -19.63 -21.32
CA LYS A 87 15.08 -19.69 -19.87
C LYS A 87 15.65 -21.05 -19.46
N ASN A 88 15.03 -22.14 -19.90
CA ASN A 88 15.46 -23.50 -19.57
C ASN A 88 16.82 -23.84 -20.17
N GLN A 89 17.12 -23.37 -21.39
CA GLN A 89 18.42 -23.54 -22.04
C GLN A 89 19.52 -22.74 -21.34
N ILE A 90 19.25 -21.49 -20.96
CA ILE A 90 20.19 -20.68 -20.19
C ILE A 90 20.41 -21.32 -18.81
N SER A 91 19.33 -21.75 -18.15
CA SER A 91 19.43 -22.42 -16.85
C SER A 91 20.26 -23.71 -16.95
N SER A 92 20.11 -24.53 -17.99
CA SER A 92 20.88 -25.77 -18.12
C SER A 92 22.36 -25.53 -18.43
N ILE A 93 22.69 -24.52 -19.25
CA ILE A 93 24.08 -24.14 -19.56
C ILE A 93 24.77 -23.59 -18.31
N VAL A 94 24.05 -22.77 -17.53
CA VAL A 94 24.62 -22.16 -16.34
C VAL A 94 24.72 -23.17 -15.19
N SER A 95 23.77 -24.09 -15.04
CA SER A 95 23.88 -25.17 -14.05
C SER A 95 24.94 -26.23 -14.39
N SER A 96 25.33 -26.37 -15.67
CA SER A 96 26.37 -27.32 -16.11
C SER A 96 27.77 -26.71 -16.22
N SER A 97 27.86 -25.38 -16.33
CA SER A 97 29.12 -24.64 -16.24
C SER A 97 29.51 -24.52 -14.76
N GLY A 98 30.18 -25.55 -14.24
CA GLY A 98 30.50 -25.67 -12.82
C GLY A 98 31.23 -24.47 -12.23
N SER A 99 30.50 -23.63 -11.50
CA SER A 99 31.03 -22.83 -10.39
C SER A 99 30.82 -23.63 -9.10
N ARG A 100 31.91 -24.23 -8.60
CA ARG A 100 31.96 -25.15 -7.43
C ARG A 100 31.63 -24.51 -6.07
N LEU A 101 30.93 -23.38 -6.02
CA LEU A 101 30.55 -22.71 -4.77
C LEU A 101 29.19 -22.05 -4.98
N GLU A 102 28.16 -22.63 -4.38
CA GLU A 102 26.92 -22.02 -3.82
C GLU A 102 26.15 -20.91 -4.59
N ASP A 103 26.55 -20.50 -5.79
CA ASP A 103 25.83 -19.50 -6.57
C ASP A 103 24.63 -20.17 -7.24
N THR A 104 23.50 -20.13 -6.55
CA THR A 104 22.20 -20.44 -7.13
C THR A 104 21.93 -19.41 -8.23
N VAL A 105 22.27 -19.76 -9.48
CA VAL A 105 21.97 -18.88 -10.61
C VAL A 105 20.46 -18.86 -10.82
N LEU A 106 19.86 -17.77 -10.36
CA LEU A 106 18.43 -17.57 -10.37
C LEU A 106 18.02 -16.93 -11.69
N VAL A 107 17.46 -17.74 -12.59
CA VAL A 107 16.93 -17.24 -13.87
C VAL A 107 15.51 -16.71 -13.66
N ILE A 108 15.37 -15.39 -13.55
CA ILE A 108 14.08 -14.69 -13.36
C ILE A 108 13.48 -14.35 -14.73
N ASP A 109 12.29 -14.87 -15.03
CA ASP A 109 11.45 -14.31 -16.10
C ASP A 109 10.62 -13.17 -15.50
N THR A 110 11.01 -11.94 -15.81
CA THR A 110 10.33 -10.73 -15.31
C THR A 110 8.88 -10.64 -15.81
N VAL A 111 8.57 -11.21 -16.97
CA VAL A 111 7.19 -11.22 -17.51
C VAL A 111 6.32 -12.20 -16.72
N GLU A 112 6.85 -13.37 -16.39
CA GLU A 112 6.15 -14.37 -15.59
C GLU A 112 5.87 -13.87 -14.16
N GLU A 113 6.86 -13.23 -13.52
CA GLU A 113 6.72 -12.69 -12.17
C GLU A 113 5.76 -11.49 -12.13
N THR A 114 5.79 -10.60 -13.12
CA THR A 114 4.80 -9.51 -13.22
C THR A 114 3.37 -10.03 -13.42
N GLU A 115 3.19 -11.11 -14.18
CA GLU A 115 1.88 -11.76 -14.32
C GLU A 115 1.40 -12.44 -13.04
N LYS A 116 2.30 -13.08 -12.27
CA LYS A 116 1.97 -13.62 -10.93
C LYS A 116 1.54 -12.50 -10.00
N VAL A 117 2.31 -11.40 -9.92
CA VAL A 117 1.99 -10.23 -9.11
C VAL A 117 0.64 -9.63 -9.53
N ARG A 118 0.38 -9.48 -10.84
CA ARG A 118 -0.90 -8.99 -11.37
C ARG A 118 -2.06 -9.89 -10.95
N LYS A 119 -1.92 -11.21 -11.05
CA LYS A 119 -2.94 -12.17 -10.61
C LYS A 119 -3.20 -12.08 -9.10
N SER A 120 -2.15 -11.97 -8.29
CA SER A 120 -2.28 -11.79 -6.84
C SER A 120 -2.96 -10.47 -6.48
N MET A 121 -2.65 -9.37 -7.17
CA MET A 121 -3.35 -8.09 -6.98
C MET A 121 -4.83 -8.18 -7.31
N ILE A 122 -5.19 -8.85 -8.41
CA ILE A 122 -6.60 -9.05 -8.80
C ILE A 122 -7.33 -9.90 -7.76
N MET A 123 -6.70 -10.97 -7.25
CA MET A 123 -7.28 -11.80 -6.20
C MET A 123 -7.54 -11.01 -4.91
N LEU A 124 -6.60 -10.16 -4.50
CA LEU A 124 -6.77 -9.24 -3.36
C LEU A 124 -7.91 -8.23 -3.61
N ALA A 125 -8.03 -7.71 -4.83
CA ALA A 125 -9.13 -6.80 -5.19
C ALA A 125 -10.50 -7.48 -5.09
N TYR A 126 -10.63 -8.74 -5.53
CA TYR A 126 -11.86 -9.51 -5.36
C TYR A 126 -12.20 -9.74 -3.89
N LEU A 127 -11.22 -10.10 -3.07
CA LEU A 127 -11.41 -10.27 -1.63
C LEU A 127 -11.88 -8.96 -0.97
N ASN A 128 -11.26 -7.83 -1.31
CA ASN A 128 -11.67 -6.51 -0.84
C ASN A 128 -13.09 -6.14 -1.27
N CYS A 129 -13.50 -6.51 -2.50
CA CYS A 129 -14.86 -6.29 -2.98
C CYS A 129 -15.88 -7.07 -2.14
N ILE A 130 -15.60 -8.33 -1.83
CA ILE A 130 -16.48 -9.17 -0.99
C ILE A 130 -16.59 -8.57 0.41
N ILE A 131 -15.47 -8.19 1.04
CA ILE A 131 -15.47 -7.56 2.36
C ILE A 131 -16.26 -6.24 2.34
N SER A 132 -16.09 -5.43 1.30
CA SER A 132 -16.82 -4.17 1.14
C SER A 132 -18.32 -4.41 1.02
N MET A 133 -18.75 -5.44 0.28
CA MET A 133 -20.16 -5.79 0.14
C MET A 133 -20.79 -6.24 1.46
N ILE A 134 -20.06 -7.05 2.25
CA ILE A 134 -20.50 -7.48 3.59
C ILE A 134 -20.59 -6.26 4.52
N SER A 135 -19.56 -5.41 4.53
CA SER A 135 -19.52 -4.20 5.37
C SER A 135 -20.64 -3.23 5.02
N LEU A 136 -20.92 -3.02 3.73
CA LEU A 136 -22.02 -2.15 3.28
C LEU A 136 -23.38 -2.71 3.70
N THR A 137 -23.58 -4.02 3.58
CA THR A 137 -24.82 -4.67 4.00
C THR A 137 -25.01 -4.55 5.52
N LEU A 138 -23.94 -4.75 6.29
CA LEU A 138 -23.96 -4.57 7.74
C LEU A 138 -24.31 -3.11 8.09
N ALA A 139 -23.65 -2.14 7.45
CA ALA A 139 -23.89 -0.72 7.65
C ALA A 139 -25.34 -0.35 7.33
N PHE A 140 -25.92 -0.92 6.27
CA PHE A 140 -27.32 -0.72 5.91
C PHE A 140 -28.28 -1.18 7.01
N PHE A 141 -28.06 -2.37 7.58
CA PHE A 141 -28.86 -2.84 8.71
C PHE A 141 -28.69 -1.96 9.96
N LEU A 142 -27.46 -1.52 10.25
CA LEU A 142 -27.20 -0.58 11.36
C LEU A 142 -27.95 0.73 11.16
N LEU A 143 -28.00 1.25 9.93
CA LEU A 143 -28.75 2.46 9.61
C LEU A 143 -30.26 2.28 9.81
N ILE A 144 -30.84 1.15 9.38
CA ILE A 144 -32.26 0.87 9.61
C ILE A 144 -32.59 0.88 11.10
N ILE A 145 -31.78 0.17 11.90
CA ILE A 145 -31.98 0.09 13.35
C ILE A 145 -31.87 1.48 13.98
N SER A 146 -30.88 2.28 13.56
CA SER A 146 -30.68 3.65 14.03
C SER A 146 -31.87 4.56 13.67
N ILE A 147 -32.35 4.51 12.42
CA ILE A 147 -33.50 5.31 11.98
C ILE A 147 -34.76 4.90 12.73
N ALA A 148 -35.00 3.60 12.92
CA ALA A 148 -36.16 3.11 13.67
C ALA A 148 -36.17 3.60 15.12
N GLY A 149 -35.00 3.60 15.78
CA GLY A 149 -34.83 4.20 17.10
C GLY A 149 -35.12 5.70 17.09
N ASN A 150 -34.50 6.43 16.15
CA ASN A 150 -34.65 7.88 16.03
C ASN A 150 -36.11 8.31 15.81
N ILE A 151 -36.86 7.60 14.96
CA ILE A 151 -38.28 7.89 14.69
C ILE A 151 -39.12 7.69 15.96
N ARG A 152 -38.88 6.61 16.70
CA ARG A 152 -39.61 6.34 17.94
C ARG A 152 -39.40 7.47 18.94
N ASP A 153 -38.16 7.86 19.16
CA ASP A 153 -37.81 8.90 20.15
C ASP A 153 -38.33 10.28 19.71
N SER A 154 -38.17 10.62 18.43
CA SER A 154 -38.68 11.86 17.83
C SER A 154 -40.21 11.99 17.97
N THR A 155 -40.96 10.88 17.89
CA THR A 155 -42.42 10.91 18.01
C THR A 155 -42.88 11.30 19.42
N TYR A 156 -42.19 10.80 20.46
CA TYR A 156 -42.46 11.18 21.85
C TYR A 156 -42.16 12.66 22.10
N GLU A 157 -41.06 13.17 21.57
CA GLU A 157 -40.67 14.57 21.71
C GLU A 157 -41.71 15.51 21.07
N ILE A 158 -42.15 15.21 19.85
CA ILE A 158 -43.18 16.00 19.15
C ILE A 158 -44.50 16.00 19.94
N ALA A 159 -44.88 14.88 20.55
CA ALA A 159 -46.09 14.80 21.38
C ALA A 159 -46.02 15.72 22.61
N VAL A 160 -44.87 15.76 23.29
CA VAL A 160 -44.63 16.64 24.45
C VAL A 160 -44.62 18.11 24.02
N LEU A 161 -43.95 18.45 22.91
CA LEU A 161 -43.91 19.83 22.40
C LEU A 161 -45.31 20.35 21.99
N ARG A 162 -46.13 19.48 21.38
CA ARG A 162 -47.55 19.81 21.09
C ARG A 162 -48.38 19.99 22.37
N ALA A 163 -48.12 19.21 23.43
CA ALA A 163 -48.86 19.34 24.70
C ALA A 163 -48.60 20.67 25.42
N ILE A 164 -47.42 21.27 25.22
CA ILE A 164 -47.04 22.58 25.77
C ILE A 164 -47.55 23.75 24.89
N GLY A 165 -48.16 23.45 23.73
CA GLY A 165 -48.80 24.44 22.87
C GLY A 165 -47.87 25.07 21.81
N MET A 166 -46.74 24.43 21.50
CA MET A 166 -45.82 24.92 20.47
C MET A 166 -46.45 24.82 19.07
N LYS A 167 -46.24 25.83 18.24
CA LYS A 167 -46.77 25.86 16.86
C LYS A 167 -46.00 24.87 15.98
N GLY A 168 -46.68 24.23 15.04
CA GLY A 168 -46.05 23.24 14.13
C GLY A 168 -44.81 23.77 13.39
N THR A 169 -44.80 25.06 13.02
CA THR A 169 -43.65 25.71 12.37
C THR A 169 -42.44 25.89 13.29
N GLU A 170 -42.66 26.08 14.59
CA GLU A 170 -41.58 26.20 15.58
C GLU A 170 -40.93 24.83 15.83
N ILE A 171 -41.75 23.76 15.90
CA ILE A 171 -41.28 22.38 16.03
C ILE A 171 -40.39 21.99 14.84
N VAL A 172 -40.79 22.36 13.61
CA VAL A 172 -40.02 22.08 12.39
C VAL A 172 -38.65 22.77 12.41
N ASN A 173 -38.57 24.03 12.85
CA ASN A 173 -37.30 24.75 12.91
C ASN A 173 -36.32 24.15 13.92
N VAL A 174 -36.81 23.71 15.09
CA VAL A 174 -35.98 23.05 16.10
C VAL A 174 -35.40 21.73 15.53
N TYR A 175 -36.25 20.93 14.89
CA TYR A 175 -35.84 19.65 14.31
C TYR A 175 -34.79 19.80 13.19
N VAL A 176 -34.94 20.82 12.34
CA VAL A 176 -33.95 21.13 11.29
C VAL A 176 -32.59 21.51 11.89
N LEU A 177 -32.58 22.33 12.94
CA LEU A 177 -31.33 22.75 13.60
C LEU A 177 -30.63 21.57 14.28
N GLU A 178 -31.39 20.70 14.94
CA GLU A 178 -30.86 19.47 15.55
C GLU A 178 -30.24 18.54 14.49
N ALA A 179 -30.99 18.28 13.41
CA ALA A 179 -30.53 17.41 12.33
C ALA A 179 -29.26 17.95 11.65
N LEU A 180 -29.16 19.28 11.46
CA LEU A 180 -27.95 19.93 10.95
C LEU A 180 -26.76 19.76 11.89
N SER A 181 -26.96 19.97 13.19
CA SER A 181 -25.91 19.80 14.21
C SER A 181 -25.37 18.36 14.21
N ASN A 182 -26.28 17.37 14.19
CA ASN A 182 -25.91 15.96 14.17
C ASN A 182 -25.17 15.55 12.89
N ASN A 183 -25.59 16.07 11.72
CA ASN A 183 -24.91 15.78 10.46
C ASN A 183 -23.50 16.39 10.40
N ILE A 184 -23.33 17.63 10.85
CA ILE A 184 -22.01 18.29 10.90
C ILE A 184 -21.07 17.50 11.81
N ALA A 185 -21.54 17.07 12.99
CA ALA A 185 -20.76 16.23 13.90
C ALA A 185 -20.37 14.90 13.25
N SER A 186 -21.31 14.25 12.54
CA SER A 186 -21.08 12.99 11.83
C SER A 186 -20.03 13.12 10.72
N ILE A 187 -20.09 14.20 9.92
CA ILE A 187 -19.10 14.48 8.86
C ILE A 187 -17.71 14.68 9.47
N LEU A 188 -17.61 15.47 10.54
CA LEU A 188 -16.34 15.75 11.20
C LEU A 188 -15.70 14.49 11.79
N LEU A 189 -16.49 13.67 12.50
CA LEU A 189 -16.02 12.41 13.07
C LEU A 189 -15.65 11.40 11.98
N GLY A 190 -16.49 11.25 10.96
CA GLY A 190 -16.24 10.34 9.84
C GLY A 190 -14.95 10.68 9.08
N LEU A 191 -14.71 11.96 8.80
CA LEU A 191 -13.48 12.42 8.16
C LEU A 191 -12.25 12.19 9.03
N THR A 192 -12.35 12.49 10.33
CA THR A 192 -11.23 12.31 11.27
C THR A 192 -10.82 10.84 11.38
N VAL A 193 -11.80 9.94 11.51
CA VAL A 193 -11.56 8.49 11.56
C VAL A 193 -11.06 7.98 10.21
N GLY A 194 -11.67 8.39 9.10
CA GLY A 194 -11.26 7.95 7.75
C GLY A 194 -9.84 8.36 7.40
N VAL A 195 -9.47 9.63 7.65
CA VAL A 195 -8.13 10.14 7.38
C VAL A 195 -7.09 9.50 8.29
N SER A 196 -7.39 9.31 9.59
CA SER A 196 -6.44 8.67 10.51
C SER A 196 -6.16 7.21 10.15
N VAL A 197 -7.19 6.43 9.81
CA VAL A 197 -7.03 5.04 9.36
C VAL A 197 -6.26 4.98 8.03
N SER A 198 -6.62 5.83 7.06
CA SER A 198 -5.93 5.90 5.76
C SER A 198 -4.45 6.28 5.91
N ALA A 199 -4.14 7.27 6.75
CA ALA A 199 -2.79 7.71 7.03
C ALA A 199 -1.96 6.61 7.70
N THR A 200 -2.54 5.91 8.68
CA THR A 200 -1.87 4.81 9.40
C THR A 200 -1.56 3.65 8.47
N LEU A 201 -2.53 3.22 7.64
CA LEU A 201 -2.33 2.13 6.69
C LEU A 201 -1.32 2.51 5.59
N SER A 202 -1.41 3.74 5.08
CA SER A 202 -0.44 4.26 4.10
C SER A 202 0.95 4.30 4.70
N ALA A 203 1.12 4.76 5.95
CA ALA A 203 2.41 4.81 6.62
C ALA A 203 3.02 3.41 6.77
N GLN A 204 2.22 2.40 7.13
CA GLN A 204 2.67 1.01 7.18
C GLN A 204 3.12 0.53 5.79
N TYR A 205 2.32 0.76 4.75
CA TYR A 205 2.65 0.35 3.38
C TYR A 205 3.93 1.02 2.85
N PHE A 206 4.03 2.34 2.99
CA PHE A 206 5.20 3.11 2.55
C PHE A 206 6.46 2.75 3.32
N SER A 207 6.32 2.48 4.63
CA SER A 207 7.41 1.95 5.44
C SER A 207 7.89 0.63 4.85
N LEU A 208 7.01 -0.37 4.65
CA LEU A 208 7.38 -1.68 4.08
C LEU A 208 8.03 -1.60 2.70
N MET A 209 7.59 -0.67 1.84
CA MET A 209 8.10 -0.51 0.47
C MET A 209 9.32 0.41 0.37
N GLU A 210 9.75 1.06 1.46
CA GLU A 210 10.83 2.05 1.49
C GLU A 210 10.63 3.23 0.51
N ILE A 211 9.37 3.60 0.26
CA ILE A 211 9.00 4.73 -0.62
C ILE A 211 8.66 5.93 0.28
N PRO A 212 9.04 7.18 -0.09
CA PRO A 212 8.69 8.36 0.69
C PRO A 212 7.17 8.46 0.86
N PHE A 213 6.74 8.64 2.11
CA PHE A 213 5.32 8.77 2.46
C PHE A 213 4.69 9.93 1.69
N LYS A 214 3.69 9.62 0.86
CA LYS A 214 2.86 10.59 0.16
C LYS A 214 1.40 10.25 0.37
N LEU A 215 0.72 11.04 1.20
CA LEU A 215 -0.71 10.94 1.39
C LEU A 215 -1.41 11.64 0.21
N LEU A 216 -1.98 10.86 -0.70
CA LEU A 216 -2.78 11.37 -1.81
C LEU A 216 -4.24 11.37 -1.38
N LEU A 217 -4.70 12.49 -0.83
CA LEU A 217 -6.11 12.68 -0.50
C LEU A 217 -6.86 13.25 -1.72
N PRO A 218 -7.89 12.56 -2.25
CA PRO A 218 -8.73 13.10 -3.31
C PRO A 218 -9.69 14.14 -2.73
N TYR A 219 -9.22 15.39 -2.56
CA TYR A 219 -10.01 16.49 -1.99
C TYR A 219 -11.33 16.73 -2.73
N SER A 220 -11.36 16.53 -4.05
CA SER A 220 -12.56 16.64 -4.88
C SER A 220 -13.65 15.65 -4.46
N LEU A 221 -13.27 14.40 -4.20
CA LEU A 221 -14.22 13.34 -3.83
C LEU A 221 -14.79 13.58 -2.43
N ILE A 222 -13.95 14.03 -1.50
CA ILE A 222 -14.39 14.41 -0.15
C ILE A 222 -15.42 15.55 -0.22
N LEU A 223 -15.13 16.61 -0.99
CA LEU A 223 -16.02 17.75 -1.13
C LEU A 223 -17.36 17.35 -1.75
N VAL A 224 -17.34 16.53 -2.80
CA VAL A 224 -18.57 16.01 -3.42
C VAL A 224 -19.39 15.19 -2.41
N MET A 225 -18.77 14.30 -1.63
CA MET A 225 -19.48 13.51 -0.61
C MET A 225 -20.13 14.38 0.47
N ILE A 226 -19.45 15.43 0.93
CA ILE A 226 -20.00 16.39 1.91
C ILE A 226 -21.18 17.16 1.31
N THR A 227 -21.08 17.61 0.05
CA THR A 227 -22.18 18.32 -0.59
C THR A 227 -23.40 17.42 -0.79
N ILE A 228 -23.20 16.16 -1.21
CA ILE A 228 -24.27 15.19 -1.38
C ILE A 228 -24.92 14.86 -0.03
N SER A 229 -24.14 14.64 1.04
CA SER A 229 -24.71 14.34 2.36
C SER A 229 -25.54 15.51 2.91
N MET A 230 -25.07 16.76 2.69
CA MET A 230 -25.82 17.94 3.09
C MET A 230 -27.12 18.10 2.31
N LEU A 231 -27.10 17.87 0.98
CA LEU A 231 -28.30 17.90 0.15
C LEU A 231 -29.31 16.82 0.56
N LEU A 232 -28.84 15.59 0.80
CA LEU A 232 -29.68 14.49 1.24
C LEU A 232 -30.31 14.76 2.61
N LEU A 233 -29.58 15.37 3.54
CA LEU A 233 -30.15 15.80 4.82
C LEU A 233 -31.28 16.81 4.62
N LEU A 234 -31.04 17.88 3.86
CA LEU A 234 -32.04 18.93 3.64
C LEU A 234 -33.31 18.36 2.98
N ILE A 235 -33.15 17.50 1.98
CA ILE A 235 -34.26 16.83 1.29
C ILE A 235 -35.01 15.90 2.27
N GLY A 236 -34.27 15.09 3.04
CA GLY A 236 -34.85 14.15 4.00
C GLY A 236 -35.63 14.85 5.10
N THR A 237 -35.05 15.90 5.70
CA THR A 237 -35.69 16.68 6.76
C THR A 237 -36.90 17.46 6.23
N TYR A 238 -36.81 18.06 5.04
CA TYR A 238 -37.96 18.74 4.42
C TYR A 238 -39.11 17.78 4.13
N SER A 239 -38.81 16.59 3.58
CA SER A 239 -39.82 15.56 3.33
C SER A 239 -40.49 15.09 4.63
N SER A 240 -39.71 14.86 5.69
CA SER A 240 -40.23 14.41 6.99
C SER A 240 -41.12 15.47 7.66
N THR A 241 -40.67 16.72 7.68
CA THR A 241 -41.39 17.83 8.34
C THR A 241 -42.68 18.21 7.62
N SER A 242 -42.71 18.11 6.29
CA SER A 242 -43.95 18.33 5.51
C SER A 242 -45.08 17.35 5.82
N ALA A 243 -44.74 16.14 6.33
CA ALA A 243 -45.73 15.14 6.72
C ALA A 243 -46.36 15.42 8.10
N ILE A 244 -45.67 16.18 8.97
CA ILE A 244 -46.11 16.48 10.36
C ILE A 244 -47.01 17.73 10.43
N GLY A 245 -46.96 18.58 9.40
CA GLY A 245 -47.76 19.80 9.30
C GLY A 245 -49.20 19.62 8.81
N ARG A 246 -49.60 18.41 8.40
CA ARG A 246 -51.00 18.03 8.12
C ARG A 246 -51.63 17.37 9.34
#